data_AF-A0A348V168-F1
#
_entry.id   AF-A0A348V168-F1
#
_cell.length_a   1.000
_cell.length_b   1.000
_cell.length_c   1.000
_cell.angle_alpha   90.00
_cell.angle_beta   90.00
_cell.angle_gamma   90.00
#
_symmetry.space_group_name_H-M   'P 1'
#
loop_
_entity.id
_entity.type
_entity.pdbx_description
1 polymer ?
#
loop_
_entity_poly.entity_id
_entity_poly.type
_entity_poly.pdbx_seq_one_letter_code
_entity_poly.pdbx_strand_id
1 'polypeptide(L)'
;MKRGQTLIAVLTIFFILAGYTAISAQTKDQKKALDAFITATTKSNLQSEPVPGAEITVEQIGPVTPKLAAGGESGPAEKTQFDVILKAIRQNKLVTNSQGEFTLLFTPDQLNKLPEEFQLTLTVKPKDPNKFPSETNHVTVKLKKSEGPKYDLFVNWQKSTLKSNKGVFIVNGKAQT
;
A
#
# COMPACT_ATOMS: atom_id res chain seq x y z
N MET A 1 35.14 -10.98 -67.11
CA MET A 1 34.99 -10.78 -65.65
C MET A 1 34.57 -9.34 -65.38
N LYS A 2 33.32 -9.05 -64.95
CA LYS A 2 32.88 -7.73 -64.38
C LYS A 2 31.35 -7.53 -64.21
N ARG A 3 30.50 -8.55 -64.36
CA ARG A 3 29.03 -8.39 -64.21
C ARG A 3 28.40 -9.06 -62.99
N GLY A 4 29.10 -9.95 -62.30
CA GLY A 4 28.58 -10.67 -61.12
C GLY A 4 28.82 -9.99 -59.77
N GLN A 5 29.87 -9.17 -59.63
CA GLN A 5 30.23 -8.53 -58.35
C GLN A 5 29.44 -7.24 -58.05
N THR A 6 28.95 -6.54 -59.08
CA THR A 6 28.24 -5.27 -58.90
C THR A 6 26.81 -5.47 -58.38
N LEU A 7 26.16 -6.59 -58.73
CA LEU A 7 24.78 -6.87 -58.31
C LEU A 7 24.68 -7.25 -56.82
N ILE A 8 25.69 -7.97 -56.31
CA ILE A 8 25.75 -8.42 -54.92
C ILE A 8 26.04 -7.25 -53.97
N ALA A 9 26.88 -6.29 -54.38
CA ALA A 9 27.22 -5.11 -53.58
C ALA A 9 26.03 -4.13 -53.41
N VAL A 10 25.17 -3.99 -54.42
CA VAL A 10 24.00 -3.09 -54.36
C VAL A 10 22.88 -3.68 -53.48
N LEU A 11 22.69 -5.00 -53.49
CA LEU A 11 21.69 -5.67 -52.66
C LEU A 11 22.03 -5.65 -51.16
N THR A 12 23.33 -5.67 -50.80
CA THR A 12 23.76 -5.60 -49.39
C THR A 12 23.62 -4.19 -48.80
N ILE A 13 23.83 -3.13 -49.59
CA ILE A 13 23.65 -1.74 -49.13
C ILE A 13 22.17 -1.42 -48.89
N PHE A 14 21.25 -1.97 -49.70
CA PHE A 14 19.81 -1.74 -49.55
C PHE A 14 19.25 -2.37 -48.26
N PHE A 15 19.75 -3.55 -47.86
CA PHE A 15 19.32 -4.20 -46.61
C PHE A 15 19.81 -3.48 -45.34
N ILE A 16 20.99 -2.85 -45.38
CA ILE A 16 21.49 -2.08 -44.24
C ILE A 16 20.68 -0.80 -44.06
N LEU A 17 20.29 -0.11 -45.15
CA LEU A 17 19.54 1.15 -45.06
C LEU A 17 18.07 0.95 -44.62
N ALA A 18 17.42 -0.13 -45.04
CA ALA A 18 16.06 -0.47 -44.60
C ALA A 18 15.97 -0.89 -43.12
N GLY A 19 17.06 -1.47 -42.57
CA GLY A 19 17.14 -1.84 -41.15
C GLY A 19 17.15 -0.62 -40.21
N TYR A 20 17.84 0.47 -40.59
CA TYR A 20 17.90 1.68 -39.76
C TYR A 20 16.54 2.37 -39.61
N THR A 21 15.70 2.38 -40.66
CA THR A 21 14.36 2.99 -40.57
C THR A 21 13.43 2.23 -39.63
N ALA A 22 13.52 0.89 -39.59
CA ALA A 22 12.69 0.05 -38.73
C ALA A 22 13.05 0.20 -37.24
N ILE A 23 14.34 0.31 -36.92
CA ILE A 23 14.83 0.50 -35.53
C ILE A 23 14.48 1.91 -35.01
N SER A 24 14.47 2.93 -35.87
CA SER A 24 14.06 4.29 -35.51
C SER A 24 12.55 4.44 -35.25
N ALA A 25 11.71 3.63 -35.92
CA ALA A 25 10.27 3.59 -35.69
C ALA A 25 9.94 2.88 -34.37
N GLN A 26 10.61 1.75 -34.08
CA GLN A 26 10.47 1.04 -32.81
C GLN A 26 10.79 1.89 -31.59
N THR A 27 11.82 2.73 -31.66
CA THR A 27 12.20 3.63 -30.55
C THR A 27 11.21 4.77 -30.32
N LYS A 28 10.55 5.27 -31.37
CA LYS A 28 9.52 6.32 -31.25
C LYS A 28 8.21 5.79 -30.68
N ASP A 29 7.78 4.60 -31.11
CA ASP A 29 6.58 3.95 -30.59
C ASP A 29 6.79 3.41 -29.17
N GLN A 30 7.97 2.86 -28.85
CA GLN A 30 8.33 2.48 -27.48
C GLN A 30 8.43 3.70 -26.55
N LYS A 31 9.03 4.81 -27.01
CA LYS A 31 9.05 6.05 -26.23
C LYS A 31 7.63 6.59 -26.02
N LYS A 32 6.75 6.52 -27.02
CA LYS A 32 5.35 6.93 -26.90
C LYS A 32 4.55 6.02 -25.97
N ALA A 33 4.81 4.71 -26.01
CA ALA A 33 4.20 3.75 -25.08
C ALA A 33 4.71 3.92 -23.65
N LEU A 34 6.00 4.21 -23.47
CA LEU A 34 6.60 4.53 -22.17
C LEU A 34 6.10 5.87 -21.63
N ASP A 35 6.03 6.90 -22.47
CA ASP A 35 5.47 8.20 -22.11
C ASP A 35 3.96 8.10 -21.83
N ALA A 36 3.22 7.25 -22.55
CA ALA A 36 1.81 6.96 -22.27
C ALA A 36 1.64 6.14 -20.99
N PHE A 37 2.55 5.20 -20.71
CA PHE A 37 2.58 4.46 -19.46
C PHE A 37 2.87 5.42 -18.31
N ILE A 38 3.99 6.15 -18.33
CA ILE A 38 4.33 7.18 -17.32
C ILE A 38 3.19 8.19 -17.19
N THR A 39 2.62 8.69 -18.29
CA THR A 39 1.49 9.63 -18.23
C THR A 39 0.23 8.98 -17.64
N ALA A 40 -0.05 7.70 -17.91
CA ALA A 40 -1.16 6.98 -17.29
C ALA A 40 -0.89 6.70 -15.80
N THR A 41 0.35 6.37 -15.41
CA THR A 41 0.77 6.17 -14.01
C THR A 41 0.84 7.51 -13.25
N THR A 42 1.15 8.62 -13.91
CA THR A 42 1.24 9.97 -13.32
C THR A 42 -0.11 10.69 -13.32
N LYS A 43 -1.02 10.39 -14.27
CA LYS A 43 -2.44 10.80 -14.22
C LYS A 43 -3.25 9.96 -13.24
N SER A 44 -2.75 8.80 -12.82
CA SER A 44 -3.13 8.17 -11.56
C SER A 44 -2.45 8.90 -10.39
N ASN A 45 -2.61 10.22 -10.33
CA ASN A 45 -2.56 10.97 -9.08
C ASN A 45 -3.78 10.50 -8.28
N LEU A 46 -3.66 9.32 -7.67
CA LEU A 46 -4.48 8.92 -6.54
C LEU A 46 -4.16 9.95 -5.46
N GLN A 47 -4.93 11.03 -5.44
CA GLN A 47 -4.76 12.14 -4.53
C GLN A 47 -4.99 11.60 -3.13
N SER A 48 -3.90 11.21 -2.50
CA SER A 48 -3.83 10.68 -1.14
C SER A 48 -3.59 11.88 -0.23
N GLU A 49 -4.57 12.18 0.62
CA GLU A 49 -4.51 13.32 1.53
C GLU A 49 -4.35 12.82 2.96
N PRO A 50 -3.45 13.39 3.77
CA PRO A 50 -3.35 13.04 5.18
C PRO A 50 -4.66 13.40 5.90
N VAL A 51 -5.04 12.59 6.89
CA VAL A 51 -6.28 12.78 7.66
C VAL A 51 -5.93 13.30 9.05
N PRO A 52 -5.87 14.63 9.28
CA PRO A 52 -5.48 15.18 10.56
C PRO A 52 -6.60 15.15 11.60
N GLY A 53 -6.23 14.94 12.86
CA GLY A 53 -7.15 14.93 14.00
C GLY A 53 -8.15 13.77 14.00
N ALA A 54 -7.93 12.74 13.18
CA ALA A 54 -8.77 11.55 13.18
C ALA A 54 -8.57 10.76 14.46
N GLU A 55 -9.67 10.35 15.09
CA GLU A 55 -9.64 9.42 16.21
C GLU A 55 -9.52 7.99 15.67
N ILE A 56 -8.55 7.25 16.18
CA ILE A 56 -8.25 5.88 15.76
C ILE A 56 -8.63 4.91 16.90
N THR A 57 -9.49 3.95 16.59
CA THR A 57 -9.84 2.87 17.54
C THR A 57 -9.28 1.56 17.02
N VAL A 58 -8.54 0.82 17.84
CA VAL A 58 -8.21 -0.57 17.55
C VAL A 58 -9.40 -1.44 17.96
N GLU A 59 -9.97 -2.16 17.01
CA GLU A 59 -11.15 -3.01 17.21
C GLU A 59 -10.81 -4.48 17.40
N GLN A 60 -9.73 -4.94 16.74
CA GLN A 60 -9.34 -6.33 16.78
C GLN A 60 -7.83 -6.46 16.64
N ILE A 61 -7.28 -7.47 17.30
CA ILE A 61 -5.92 -7.96 17.14
C ILE A 61 -6.00 -9.45 16.82
N GLY A 62 -5.21 -9.92 15.86
CA GLY A 62 -5.16 -11.34 15.54
C GLY A 62 -3.95 -11.72 14.69
N PRO A 63 -3.72 -13.01 14.46
CA PRO A 63 -2.69 -13.48 13.56
C PRO A 63 -3.02 -13.12 12.09
N VAL A 64 -1.98 -12.90 11.27
CA VAL A 64 -2.13 -12.57 9.84
C VAL A 64 -2.73 -13.71 9.03
N THR A 65 -2.40 -14.95 9.39
CA THR A 65 -3.09 -16.14 8.90
C THR A 65 -4.07 -16.60 9.97
N PRO A 66 -5.38 -16.72 9.65
CA PRO A 66 -6.24 -17.51 10.51
C PRO A 66 -5.63 -18.91 10.53
N LYS A 67 -5.26 -19.39 11.72
CA LYS A 67 -4.85 -20.77 11.90
C LYS A 67 -6.00 -21.60 11.33
N LEU A 68 -5.80 -22.21 10.16
CA LEU A 68 -6.74 -23.17 9.60
C LEU A 68 -6.76 -24.33 10.59
N ALA A 69 -7.73 -24.25 11.48
CA ALA A 69 -8.10 -25.28 12.39
C ALA A 69 -8.44 -26.52 11.55
N ALA A 70 -7.51 -27.46 11.46
CA ALA A 70 -7.91 -28.84 11.60
C ALA A 70 -8.52 -28.97 13.01
N GLY A 71 -9.79 -28.57 13.16
CA GLY A 71 -10.60 -28.75 14.37
C GLY A 71 -10.25 -27.96 15.64
N GLY A 72 -9.26 -27.05 15.65
CA GLY A 72 -8.95 -26.22 16.83
C GLY A 72 -9.57 -24.83 16.78
N GLU A 73 -10.72 -24.61 17.44
CA GLU A 73 -11.09 -23.26 17.88
C GLU A 73 -9.89 -22.61 18.60
N SER A 74 -9.62 -21.33 18.30
CA SER A 74 -8.69 -20.53 19.10
C SER A 74 -9.11 -20.66 20.57
N GLY A 75 -8.26 -21.23 21.40
CA GLY A 75 -8.63 -21.57 22.77
C GLY A 75 -9.04 -20.33 23.58
N PRO A 76 -9.78 -20.49 24.69
CA PRO A 76 -10.20 -19.38 25.55
C PRO A 76 -9.06 -18.45 25.97
N ALA A 77 -7.84 -18.98 26.09
CA ALA A 77 -6.63 -18.26 26.45
C ALA A 77 -6.14 -17.26 25.37
N GLU A 78 -6.24 -17.61 24.08
CA GLU A 78 -5.80 -16.72 22.98
C GLU A 78 -6.77 -15.54 22.79
N LYS A 79 -8.07 -15.80 22.93
CA LYS A 79 -9.09 -14.74 22.86
C LYS A 79 -8.93 -13.74 24.01
N THR A 80 -8.71 -14.25 25.23
CA THR A 80 -8.56 -13.41 26.42
C THR A 80 -7.28 -12.56 26.42
N GLN A 81 -6.15 -13.07 25.90
CA GLN A 81 -4.93 -12.25 25.84
C GLN A 81 -5.06 -11.06 24.88
N PHE A 82 -5.68 -11.25 23.70
CA PHE A 82 -5.90 -10.15 22.75
C PHE A 82 -6.88 -9.13 23.33
N ASP A 83 -7.91 -9.57 24.05
CA ASP A 83 -8.87 -8.67 24.71
C ASP A 83 -8.20 -7.79 25.77
N VAL A 84 -7.26 -8.33 26.56
CA VAL A 84 -6.49 -7.54 27.55
C VAL A 84 -5.63 -6.48 26.85
N ILE A 85 -4.94 -6.84 25.77
CA ILE A 85 -4.11 -5.91 25.00
C ILE A 85 -5.00 -4.82 24.38
N LEU A 86 -6.12 -5.21 23.77
CA LEU A 86 -7.08 -4.31 23.13
C LEU A 86 -7.66 -3.30 24.13
N LYS A 87 -8.03 -3.76 25.34
CA LYS A 87 -8.54 -2.90 26.41
C LYS A 87 -7.51 -1.86 26.82
N ALA A 88 -6.24 -2.24 26.95
CA ALA A 88 -5.16 -1.31 27.30
C ALA A 88 -4.91 -0.28 26.18
N ILE A 89 -4.92 -0.69 24.91
CA ILE A 89 -4.77 0.24 23.79
C ILE A 89 -5.94 1.21 23.70
N ARG A 90 -7.18 0.74 23.90
CA ARG A 90 -8.39 1.60 23.86
C ARG A 90 -8.44 2.65 24.97
N GLN A 91 -7.71 2.46 26.07
CA GLN A 91 -7.54 3.49 27.09
C GLN A 91 -6.66 4.65 26.61
N ASN A 92 -5.78 4.39 25.65
CA ASN A 92 -4.98 5.43 25.01
C ASN A 92 -5.82 6.07 23.89
N LYS A 93 -6.10 7.37 24.02
CA LYS A 93 -6.74 8.12 22.95
C LYS A 93 -5.74 8.30 21.80
N LEU A 94 -5.94 7.57 20.71
CA LEU A 94 -5.12 7.70 19.50
C LEU A 94 -5.75 8.75 18.59
N VAL A 95 -5.01 9.83 18.33
CA VAL A 95 -5.43 10.92 17.44
C VAL A 95 -4.30 11.23 16.49
N THR A 96 -4.62 11.38 15.21
CA THR A 96 -3.60 11.72 14.20
C THR A 96 -3.16 13.18 14.29
N ASN A 97 -1.88 13.44 14.02
CA ASN A 97 -1.32 14.79 13.93
C ASN A 97 -1.68 15.47 12.59
N SER A 98 -1.10 16.64 12.31
CA SER A 98 -1.36 17.39 11.08
C SER A 98 -0.95 16.65 9.79
N GLN A 99 -0.04 15.68 9.89
CA GLN A 99 0.43 14.83 8.80
C GLN A 99 -0.33 13.49 8.73
N GLY A 100 -1.37 13.30 9.54
CA GLY A 100 -2.09 12.03 9.61
C GLY A 100 -1.35 10.94 10.41
N GLU A 101 -0.25 11.26 11.09
CA GLU A 101 0.54 10.28 11.85
C GLU A 101 -0.02 10.05 13.25
N PHE A 102 0.05 8.81 13.74
CA PHE A 102 -0.23 8.42 15.12
C PHE A 102 0.70 7.28 15.55
N THR A 103 0.92 7.15 16.86
CA THR A 103 1.82 6.13 17.41
C THR A 103 1.04 5.10 18.22
N LEU A 104 1.28 3.82 17.94
CA LEU A 104 0.92 2.72 18.81
C LEU A 104 2.15 2.28 19.61
N LEU A 105 1.97 2.14 20.92
CA LEU A 105 3.01 1.65 21.81
C LEU A 105 2.51 0.39 22.52
N PHE A 106 3.26 -0.70 22.39
CA PHE A 106 3.04 -1.92 23.14
C PHE A 106 4.08 -2.02 24.26
N THR A 107 3.65 -2.38 25.46
CA THR A 107 4.59 -2.79 26.51
C THR A 107 5.28 -4.10 26.12
N PRO A 108 6.49 -4.39 26.64
CA PRO A 108 7.17 -5.66 26.39
C PRO A 108 6.29 -6.89 26.67
N ASP A 109 5.49 -6.84 27.74
CA ASP A 109 4.57 -7.92 28.11
C ASP A 109 3.42 -8.11 27.11
N GLN A 110 2.91 -7.03 26.53
CA GLN A 110 1.89 -7.11 25.47
C GLN A 110 2.51 -7.65 24.19
N LEU A 111 3.66 -7.13 23.79
CA LEU A 111 4.36 -7.52 22.57
C LEU A 111 4.77 -9.00 22.63
N ASN A 112 5.16 -9.50 23.79
CA ASN A 112 5.51 -10.91 24.00
C ASN A 112 4.34 -11.88 23.83
N LYS A 113 3.10 -11.42 23.97
CA LYS A 113 1.88 -12.22 23.76
C LYS A 113 1.38 -12.17 22.32
N LEU A 114 1.93 -11.29 21.49
CA LEU A 114 1.58 -11.21 20.07
C LEU A 114 2.42 -12.22 19.26
N PRO A 115 1.86 -12.78 18.18
CA PRO A 115 2.63 -13.55 17.22
C PRO A 115 3.66 -12.66 16.49
N GLU A 116 4.65 -13.27 15.86
CA GLU A 116 5.71 -12.54 15.14
C GLU A 116 5.14 -11.61 14.07
N GLU A 117 4.08 -12.05 13.37
CA GLU A 117 3.28 -11.22 12.48
C GLU A 117 1.83 -11.20 12.98
N PHE A 118 1.28 -10.01 13.17
CA PHE A 118 -0.09 -9.79 13.61
C PHE A 118 -0.77 -8.72 12.76
N GLN A 119 -2.09 -8.69 12.81
CA GLN A 119 -2.90 -7.67 12.16
C GLN A 119 -3.76 -6.94 13.17
N LEU A 120 -3.93 -5.64 12.94
CA LEU A 120 -4.85 -4.78 13.67
C LEU A 120 -5.98 -4.36 12.75
N THR A 121 -7.21 -4.51 13.21
CA THR A 121 -8.37 -3.87 12.57
C THR A 121 -8.61 -2.54 13.27
N LEU A 122 -8.51 -1.45 12.52
CA LEU A 122 -8.65 -0.09 12.98
C LEU A 122 -9.96 0.51 12.49
N THR A 123 -10.60 1.34 13.30
CA THR A 123 -11.68 2.23 12.90
C THR A 123 -11.13 3.65 12.84
N VAL A 124 -11.28 4.33 11.70
CA VAL A 124 -10.86 5.71 11.48
C VAL A 124 -12.08 6.64 11.58
N LYS A 125 -12.07 7.57 12.54
CA LYS A 125 -13.09 8.62 12.65
C LYS A 125 -12.47 9.98 12.33
N PRO A 126 -12.60 10.50 11.09
CA PRO A 126 -12.05 11.80 10.75
C PRO A 126 -12.72 12.91 11.56
N LYS A 127 -11.96 13.94 11.93
CA LYS A 127 -12.49 15.15 12.56
C LYS A 127 -13.52 15.86 11.68
N ASP A 128 -13.32 15.81 10.36
CA ASP A 128 -14.23 16.33 9.34
C ASP A 128 -14.67 15.21 8.37
N PRO A 129 -15.78 14.52 8.67
CA PRO A 129 -16.33 13.46 7.81
C PRO A 129 -16.81 13.96 6.44
N ASN A 130 -17.13 15.24 6.30
CA ASN A 130 -17.58 15.82 5.03
C ASN A 130 -16.40 16.07 4.08
N LYS A 131 -15.24 16.43 4.64
CA LYS A 131 -13.99 16.51 3.89
C LYS A 131 -13.45 15.13 3.50
N PHE A 132 -13.60 14.14 4.39
CA PHE A 132 -13.11 12.78 4.18
C PHE A 132 -14.24 11.75 4.14
N PRO A 133 -15.17 11.85 3.17
CA PRO A 133 -16.27 10.91 3.06
C PRO A 133 -15.72 9.53 2.70
N SER A 134 -16.13 8.50 3.42
CA SER A 134 -15.62 7.15 3.21
C SER A 134 -16.73 6.14 2.95
N GLU A 135 -16.44 5.13 2.15
CA GLU A 135 -17.33 3.96 1.97
C GLU A 135 -17.28 3.05 3.19
N THR A 136 -16.07 2.84 3.72
CA THR A 136 -15.77 2.12 4.95
C THR A 136 -14.77 2.92 5.77
N ASN A 137 -14.92 2.86 7.08
CA ASN A 137 -13.99 3.43 8.04
C ASN A 137 -13.09 2.38 8.71
N HIS A 138 -13.18 1.12 8.28
CA HIS A 138 -12.36 0.03 8.81
C HIS A 138 -11.14 -0.21 7.94
N VAL A 139 -9.96 -0.30 8.57
CA VAL A 139 -8.69 -0.56 7.90
C VAL A 139 -7.95 -1.67 8.64
N THR A 140 -7.46 -2.67 7.92
CA THR A 140 -6.57 -3.69 8.48
C THR A 140 -5.13 -3.35 8.16
N VAL A 141 -4.28 -3.28 9.19
CA VAL A 141 -2.83 -3.10 9.05
C VAL A 141 -2.11 -4.33 9.57
N LYS A 142 -1.10 -4.80 8.84
CA LYS A 142 -0.22 -5.90 9.27
C LYS A 142 1.05 -5.30 9.88
N LEU A 143 1.48 -5.85 11.01
CA LEU A 143 2.64 -5.41 11.76
C LEU A 143 3.51 -6.60 12.15
N LYS A 144 4.81 -6.35 12.34
CA LYS A 144 5.75 -7.35 12.85
C LYS A 144 6.18 -7.02 14.25
N LYS A 145 6.30 -8.04 15.10
CA LYS A 145 6.76 -7.91 16.48
C LYS A 145 8.16 -7.28 16.55
N SER A 146 9.04 -7.68 15.63
CA SER A 146 10.41 -7.20 15.47
C SER A 146 10.53 -5.71 15.13
N GLU A 147 9.48 -5.07 14.61
CA GLU A 147 9.45 -3.62 14.32
C GLU A 147 9.00 -2.78 15.54
N GLY A 148 8.54 -3.45 16.61
CA GLY A 148 8.07 -2.83 17.84
C GLY A 148 9.19 -2.44 18.80
N PRO A 149 8.85 -1.94 20.00
CA PRO A 149 7.51 -1.82 20.58
C PRO A 149 6.70 -0.58 20.13
N LYS A 150 7.34 0.37 19.44
CA LYS A 150 6.75 1.62 18.99
C LYS A 150 6.48 1.55 17.48
N TYR A 151 5.22 1.70 17.09
CA TYR A 151 4.78 1.68 15.69
C TYR A 151 4.25 3.06 15.31
N ASP A 152 5.00 3.77 14.47
CA ASP A 152 4.58 5.04 13.88
C ASP A 152 3.82 4.76 12.58
N LEU A 153 2.52 5.04 12.61
CA LEU A 153 1.57 4.77 11.53
C LEU A 153 1.02 6.08 10.97
N PHE A 154 0.58 6.07 9.72
CA PHE A 154 -0.05 7.23 9.09
C PHE A 154 -1.36 6.87 8.42
N VAL A 155 -2.34 7.76 8.53
CA VAL A 155 -3.67 7.62 7.92
C VAL A 155 -3.80 8.62 6.78
N ASN A 156 -4.01 8.08 5.58
CA ASN A 156 -4.37 8.88 4.42
C ASN A 156 -5.76 8.51 3.92
N TRP A 157 -6.45 9.50 3.35
CA TRP A 157 -7.67 9.30 2.60
C TRP A 157 -7.35 9.36 1.12
N GLN A 158 -7.81 8.37 0.37
CA GLN A 158 -7.63 8.30 -1.06
C GLN A 158 -9.00 8.33 -1.73
N LYS A 159 -9.25 9.35 -2.54
CA LYS A 159 -10.48 9.44 -3.32
C LYS A 159 -10.63 8.23 -4.23
N SER A 160 -11.83 7.65 -4.27
CA SER A 160 -12.13 6.57 -5.21
C SER A 160 -12.08 7.10 -6.65
N THR A 161 -11.53 6.30 -7.57
CA THR A 161 -11.50 6.62 -9.01
C THR A 161 -12.86 6.37 -9.68
N LEU A 162 -13.78 5.72 -8.98
CA LEU A 162 -15.17 5.56 -9.38
C LEU A 162 -15.93 6.89 -9.22
N LYS A 163 -17.08 7.05 -9.88
CA LYS A 163 -17.92 8.28 -9.84
C LYS A 163 -18.52 8.63 -8.46
N SER A 164 -17.93 8.12 -7.37
CA SER A 164 -18.30 8.38 -5.99
C SER A 164 -17.54 9.60 -5.47
N ASN A 165 -18.17 10.42 -4.63
CA ASN A 165 -17.48 11.46 -3.87
C ASN A 165 -16.72 10.88 -2.66
N LYS A 166 -16.84 9.58 -2.39
CA LYS A 166 -16.22 8.89 -1.28
C LYS A 166 -14.82 8.38 -1.63
N GLY A 167 -14.04 8.11 -0.60
CA GLY A 167 -12.73 7.48 -0.69
C GLY A 167 -12.57 6.32 0.28
N VAL A 168 -11.33 5.83 0.34
CA VAL A 168 -10.89 4.77 1.26
C VAL A 168 -9.81 5.33 2.17
N PHE A 169 -9.82 4.89 3.43
CA PHE A 169 -8.71 5.14 4.33
C PHE A 169 -7.62 4.10 4.13
N ILE A 170 -6.37 4.56 4.15
CA ILE A 170 -5.18 3.72 4.04
C ILE A 170 -4.34 4.00 5.28
N VAL A 171 -3.94 2.93 5.96
CA VAL A 171 -3.04 3.00 7.12
C VAL A 171 -1.80 2.18 6.83
N ASN A 172 -0.63 2.82 6.90
CA ASN A 172 0.65 2.18 6.66
C ASN A 172 1.65 2.54 7.78
N GLY A 173 2.66 1.70 7.98
CA GLY A 173 3.82 2.03 8.80
C GLY A 173 4.77 2.96 8.06
N LYS A 174 5.38 3.90 8.79
CA LYS A 174 6.47 4.72 8.25
C LYS A 174 7.65 3.81 7.95
N ALA A 175 8.16 3.84 6.72
CA ALA A 175 9.44 3.20 6.42
C ALA A 175 10.49 3.83 7.34
N GLN A 176 11.07 3.04 8.24
CA GLN A 176 12.22 3.50 9.02
C GLN A 176 13.38 3.62 8.04
N THR A 177 13.80 4.85 7.76
CA THR A 177 15.04 5.17 7.02
C THR A 177 16.24 5.04 7.92
#